data_AF-A0A9X4IKS1-F1
#
_entry.id   AF-A0A9X4IKS1-F1
#
_cell.length_a   1.000
_cell.length_b   1.000
_cell.length_c   1.000
_cell.angle_alpha   90.00
_cell.angle_beta   90.00
_cell.angle_gamma   90.00
#
_symmetry.space_group_name_H-M   'P 1'
#
loop_
_entity.id
_entity.type
_entity.pdbx_description
1 polymer ?
#
loop_
_entity_poly.entity_id
_entity_poly.type
_entity_poly.pdbx_seq_one_letter_code
_entity_poly.pdbx_strand_id
1 'polypeptide(L)'
;MKHLKTRGLIFLIICISFISFGIYISDSNQRSCLGNPIILPYTFLGVPSIFLLGILDVIVLAFSKKLKLYKAIFNLSLMLLSFLIVFLFM
;
A
#
# COMPACT_ATOMS: atom_id res chain seq x y z
N MET A 1 -7.95 13.64 -13.81
CA MET A 1 -7.78 12.18 -13.86
C MET A 1 -6.33 11.71 -13.80
N LYS A 2 -5.36 12.38 -14.44
CA LYS A 2 -3.93 11.96 -14.46
C LYS A 2 -3.36 11.61 -13.08
N HIS A 3 -3.56 12.47 -12.08
CA HIS A 3 -3.12 12.25 -10.70
C HIS A 3 -3.66 10.95 -10.06
N LEU A 4 -4.94 10.63 -10.25
CA LEU A 4 -5.56 9.41 -9.70
C LEU A 4 -4.99 8.15 -10.37
N LYS A 5 -4.77 8.20 -11.69
CA LYS A 5 -4.14 7.11 -12.44
C LYS A 5 -2.71 6.86 -11.97
N THR A 6 -1.91 7.92 -11.83
CA THR A 6 -0.53 7.81 -11.32
C THR A 6 -0.50 7.21 -9.92
N ARG A 7 -1.46 7.56 -9.06
CA ARG A 7 -1.56 7.00 -7.71
C ARG A 7 -1.88 5.52 -7.68
N GLY A 8 -2.88 5.09 -8.45
CA GLY A 8 -3.18 3.66 -8.57
C GLY A 8 -1.98 2.86 -9.08
N LEU A 9 -1.22 3.44 -10.01
CA LEU A 9 -0.01 2.81 -10.54
C LEU A 9 1.11 2.72 -9.49
N ILE A 10 1.37 3.79 -8.73
CA ILE A 10 2.35 3.77 -7.63
C ILE A 10 1.95 2.73 -6.57
N PHE A 11 0.67 2.69 -6.19
CA PHE A 11 0.15 1.70 -5.26
C PHE A 11 0.41 0.27 -5.75
N LEU A 12 0.12 0.01 -7.03
CA LEU A 12 0.32 -1.30 -7.64
C LEU A 12 1.80 -1.69 -7.69
N ILE A 13 2.69 -0.75 -8.00
CA ILE A 13 4.15 -0.97 -7.94
C ILE A 13 4.56 -1.36 -6.52
N ILE A 14 4.15 -0.61 -5.50
CA ILE A 14 4.47 -0.92 -4.10
C ILE A 14 4.01 -2.33 -3.73
N CYS A 15 2.77 -2.69 -4.07
CA CYS A 15 2.22 -4.01 -3.77
C CYS A 15 3.04 -5.12 -4.44
N ILE A 16 3.28 -5.02 -5.75
CA ILE A 16 4.05 -6.03 -6.49
C ILE A 16 5.48 -6.12 -5.95
N SER A 17 6.17 -5.00 -5.75
CA SER A 17 7.55 -5.00 -5.29
C SER A 17 7.72 -5.70 -3.94
N PHE A 18 6.88 -5.40 -2.94
CA PHE A 18 7.00 -6.02 -1.62
C PHE A 18 6.51 -7.47 -1.59
N ILE A 19 5.47 -7.82 -2.35
CA ILE A 19 5.02 -9.22 -2.47
C ILE A 19 6.10 -10.06 -3.18
N SER A 20 6.66 -9.58 -4.28
CA SER A 20 7.75 -10.26 -4.99
C SER A 20 8.99 -10.41 -4.11
N PHE A 21 9.31 -9.39 -3.30
CA PHE A 21 10.39 -9.48 -2.32
C PHE A 21 10.12 -10.54 -1.25
N GLY A 22 8.87 -10.65 -0.77
CA GLY A 22 8.48 -11.72 0.14
C GLY A 22 8.56 -13.11 -0.47
N ILE A 23 8.18 -13.28 -1.75
CA ILE A 23 8.36 -14.55 -2.47
C ILE A 23 9.84 -14.92 -2.54
N TYR A 24 10.70 -13.97 -2.90
CA TYR A 24 12.15 -14.18 -2.99
C TYR A 24 12.76 -14.61 -1.66
N ILE A 25 12.34 -13.99 -0.54
CA ILE A 25 12.82 -14.37 0.79
C ILE A 25 12.26 -15.74 1.21
N SER A 26 11.00 -16.03 0.92
CA SER A 26 10.35 -17.28 1.35
C SER A 26 10.99 -18.53 0.75
N ASP A 27 11.59 -18.44 -0.43
CA ASP A 27 12.28 -19.56 -1.09
C ASP A 27 13.52 -20.04 -0.30
N SER A 28 14.01 -19.23 0.65
CA SER A 28 15.10 -19.60 1.56
C SER A 28 14.70 -20.55 2.71
N ASN A 29 13.52 -21.20 2.63
CA ASN A 29 12.98 -22.17 3.58
C ASN A 29 12.78 -21.61 5.01
N GLN A 30 12.57 -20.29 5.12
CA GLN A 30 12.33 -19.61 6.39
C GLN A 30 10.89 -19.80 6.86
N ARG A 31 10.71 -20.48 8.00
CA ARG A 31 9.44 -20.48 8.74
C ARG A 31 9.37 -19.22 9.60
N SER A 32 8.30 -18.44 9.44
CA SER A 32 8.04 -17.25 10.25
C SER A 32 7.01 -17.55 11.34
N CYS A 33 7.29 -17.11 12.57
CA CYS A 33 6.33 -17.16 13.68
C CYS A 33 5.26 -16.04 13.60
N LEU A 34 5.44 -15.08 12.69
CA LEU A 34 4.57 -13.91 12.50
C LEU A 34 3.51 -14.10 11.41
N GLY A 35 3.42 -15.29 10.81
CA GLY A 35 2.49 -15.61 9.72
C GLY A 35 3.21 -15.89 8.40
N ASN A 36 2.49 -15.75 7.29
CA ASN A 36 3.01 -16.07 5.96
C ASN A 36 4.24 -15.19 5.61
N PRO A 37 5.45 -15.75 5.42
CA PRO A 37 6.66 -14.98 5.15
C PRO A 37 6.58 -14.18 3.84
N ILE A 38 5.71 -14.58 2.91
CA ILE A 38 5.51 -13.88 1.63
C ILE A 38 4.84 -12.51 1.84
N ILE A 39 3.85 -12.42 2.73
CA ILE A 39 3.12 -11.16 2.96
C ILE A 39 3.81 -10.27 3.98
N LEU A 40 4.67 -10.83 4.83
CA LEU A 40 5.33 -10.10 5.91
C LEU A 40 6.00 -8.78 5.47
N PRO A 41 6.84 -8.76 4.41
CA PRO A 41 7.46 -7.52 3.95
C PRO A 41 6.43 -6.48 3.49
N TYR A 42 5.34 -6.92 2.87
CA TYR A 42 4.25 -6.02 2.50
C TYR A 42 3.52 -5.48 3.74
N THR A 43 3.24 -6.32 4.74
CA THR A 43 2.56 -5.90 5.98
C THR A 43 3.39 -4.90 6.78
N PHE A 44 4.70 -5.11 6.92
CA PHE A 44 5.56 -4.27 7.75
C PHE A 44 6.15 -3.05 7.04
N LEU A 45 6.33 -3.10 5.72
CA LEU A 45 6.93 -1.99 4.96
C LEU A 45 5.94 -1.40 3.95
N GLY A 46 5.24 -2.25 3.21
CA GLY A 46 4.27 -1.83 2.19
C GLY A 46 3.10 -1.04 2.76
N VAL A 47 2.39 -1.58 3.77
CA VAL A 47 1.22 -0.95 4.37
C VAL A 47 1.56 0.41 5.00
N PRO A 48 2.60 0.54 5.87
CA PRO A 48 2.98 1.84 6.41
C PRO A 48 3.36 2.85 5.31
N SER A 49 4.02 2.39 4.24
CA SER A 49 4.37 3.25 3.10
C SER A 49 3.13 3.79 2.37
N ILE A 50 2.12 2.94 2.15
CA ILE A 50 0.85 3.32 1.52
C ILE A 50 0.10 4.33 2.39
N PHE A 51 0.07 4.10 3.70
CA PHE A 51 -0.53 5.02 4.67
C PHE A 51 0.17 6.39 4.67
N LEU A 52 1.50 6.39 4.73
CA LEU A 52 2.31 7.61 4.67
C LEU A 52 2.03 8.39 3.38
N LEU A 53 2.04 7.73 2.23
CA LEU A 53 1.73 8.32 0.92
C LEU A 53 0.33 8.92 0.86
N GLY A 54 -0.65 8.25 1.46
CA GLY A 54 -2.03 8.73 1.51
C GLY A 54 -2.17 9.95 2.42
N ILE A 55 -1.52 9.97 3.59
CA ILE A 55 -1.51 11.13 4.50
C ILE A 55 -0.82 12.33 3.85
N LEU A 56 0.38 12.14 3.30
CA LEU A 56 1.12 13.19 2.61
C LEU A 56 0.30 13.83 1.48
N ASP A 57 -0.46 13.04 0.73
CA ASP A 57 -1.32 13.58 -0.30
C ASP A 57 -2.45 14.45 0.22
N VAL A 58 -3.10 13.99 1.28
CA VAL A 58 -4.20 14.75 1.90
C VAL A 58 -3.66 16.08 2.40
N ILE A 59 -2.46 16.09 3.01
CA ILE A 59 -1.76 17.29 3.44
C ILE A 59 -1.47 18.21 2.24
N VAL A 60 -0.86 17.69 1.17
CA VAL A 60 -0.53 18.49 -0.04
C VAL A 60 -1.79 19.06 -0.71
N LEU A 61 -2.86 18.27 -0.79
CA LEU A 61 -4.15 18.69 -1.35
C LEU A 61 -4.84 19.75 -0.48
N ALA A 62 -4.76 19.62 0.84
CA ALA A 62 -5.27 20.60 1.79
C ALA A 62 -4.49 21.92 1.70
N PHE A 63 -3.16 21.86 1.71
CA PHE A 63 -2.30 23.04 1.57
C PHE A 63 -2.50 23.75 0.23
N SER A 64 -2.70 22.99 -0.84
CA SER A 64 -2.99 23.52 -2.18
C SER A 64 -4.43 24.03 -2.35
N LYS A 65 -5.28 23.96 -1.31
CA LYS A 65 -6.73 24.25 -1.36
C LYS A 65 -7.46 23.52 -2.51
N LYS A 66 -6.98 22.34 -2.91
CA LYS A 66 -7.49 21.52 -4.03
C LYS A 66 -8.11 20.21 -3.54
N LEU A 67 -8.45 20.15 -2.26
CA LEU A 67 -9.10 19.01 -1.62
C LEU A 67 -10.54 18.92 -2.12
N LYS A 68 -10.84 17.80 -2.78
CA LYS A 68 -12.19 17.48 -3.26
C LYS A 68 -12.55 16.11 -2.68
N LEU A 69 -13.81 15.93 -2.28
CA LEU A 69 -14.28 14.70 -1.62
C LEU A 69 -13.90 13.43 -2.40
N TYR A 70 -14.05 13.41 -3.72
CA TYR A 70 -13.69 12.24 -4.52
C TYR A 70 -12.20 11.85 -4.42
N LYS A 71 -11.29 12.79 -4.18
CA LYS A 71 -9.86 12.50 -4.00
C LYS A 71 -9.59 11.89 -2.62
N ALA A 72 -10.29 12.39 -1.60
CA ALA A 72 -10.22 11.84 -0.25
C ALA A 72 -10.76 10.41 -0.22
N ILE A 73 -11.93 10.17 -0.84
CA ILE A 73 -12.53 8.83 -0.97
C ILE A 73 -11.59 7.89 -1.72
N PHE A 74 -10.96 8.35 -2.80
CA PHE A 74 -10.00 7.52 -3.53
C PHE A 74 -8.78 7.12 -2.68
N ASN A 75 -8.18 8.06 -1.95
CA ASN A 75 -7.06 7.72 -1.05
C ASN A 75 -7.50 6.77 0.08
N LEU A 76 -8.69 6.98 0.66
CA LEU A 76 -9.26 6.08 1.66
C LEU A 76 -9.47 4.67 1.08
N SER A 77 -10.00 4.57 -0.14
CA SER A 77 -10.19 3.27 -0.81
C SER A 77 -8.88 2.53 -1.06
N LEU A 78 -7.79 3.23 -1.38
CA LEU A 78 -6.46 2.61 -1.56
C LEU A 78 -5.89 2.11 -0.22
N MET A 79 -6.07 2.88 0.86
CA MET A 79 -5.68 2.45 2.20
C MET A 79 -6.47 1.21 2.65
N LEU A 80 -7.79 1.20 2.43
CA LEU A 80 -8.64 0.04 2.74
C LEU A 80 -8.27 -1.18 1.90
N LEU A 81 -7.98 -0.99 0.62
CA LEU A 81 -7.53 -2.07 -0.25
C LEU A 81 -6.20 -2.66 0.23
N SER A 82 -5.27 -1.83 0.71
CA SER A 82 -4.01 -2.29 1.29
C SER A 82 -4.24 -3.20 2.50
N PHE A 83 -5.16 -2.82 3.40
CA PHE A 83 -5.54 -3.67 4.53
C PHE A 83 -6.19 -4.97 4.09
N LEU A 84 -7.05 -4.92 3.07
CA LEU A 84 -7.72 -6.10 2.53
C LEU A 84 -6.71 -7.10 1.95
N ILE A 85 -5.64 -6.62 1.29
CA ILE A 85 -4.55 -7.46 0.82
C ILE A 85 -3.88 -8.18 1.99
N VAL A 86 -3.55 -7.49 3.09
CA VAL A 86 -2.97 -8.17 4.26
C VAL A 86 -3.92 -9.24 4.79
N PHE A 87 -5.20 -8.90 4.96
CA PHE A 87 -6.20 -9.81 5.52
C PHE A 87 -6.42 -11.07 4.67
N LEU A 88 -6.34 -10.96 3.33
CA LEU A 88 -6.49 -12.10 2.43
C LEU A 88 -5.32 -13.09 2.47
N PHE A 89 -4.14 -12.64 2.88
CA PHE A 89 -2.90 -13.41 2.82
C PHE A 89 -2.30 -13.76 4.19
N MET A 90 -2.90 -13.25 5.28
CA MET A 90 -2.65 -13.68 6.67
C MET A 90 -3.46 -14.93 6.98
#